data_AF-X6G2C0-F1
#
_entry.id   AF-X6G2C0-F1
#
_cell.length_a   1.000
_cell.length_b   1.000
_cell.length_c   1.000
_cell.angle_alpha   90.00
_cell.angle_beta   90.00
_cell.angle_gamma   90.00
#
_symmetry.space_group_name_H-M   'P 1'
#
loop_
_entity.id
_entity.type
_entity.pdbx_description
1 polymer ?
#
loop_
_entity_poly.entity_id
_entity_poly.type
_entity_poly.pdbx_seq_one_letter_code
_entity_poly.pdbx_strand_id
1 'polypeptide(L)'
;MDKLDTWIDDAVNSGLIAITRFARVLRSDVDAVRNAIELPWSNGQAEGQINRLKTIKPAMYGRAGSELLRARMLPLNRPDHHTK
;
A
#
# COMPACT_ATOMS: atom_id res chain seq x y z
N MET A 1 -17.66 22.00 10.02
CA MET A 1 -17.08 20.65 9.95
C MET A 1 -16.88 20.31 8.49
N ASP A 2 -15.71 19.79 8.12
CA ASP A 2 -15.48 19.23 6.78
C ASP A 2 -16.53 18.15 6.49
N LYS A 3 -17.00 18.03 5.24
CA LYS A 3 -18.03 17.03 4.86
C LYS A 3 -17.55 15.61 5.16
N LEU A 4 -16.24 15.37 5.03
CA LEU A 4 -15.62 14.09 5.38
C LEU A 4 -15.73 13.82 6.89
N ASP A 5 -15.44 14.80 7.74
CA ASP A 5 -15.49 14.65 9.20
C ASP A 5 -16.92 14.33 9.67
N THR A 6 -17.92 15.06 9.14
CA THR A 6 -19.33 14.78 9.45
C THR A 6 -19.74 13.38 9.03
N TRP A 7 -19.34 12.93 7.84
CA TRP A 7 -19.65 11.58 7.39
C TRP A 7 -18.98 10.51 8.26
N ILE A 8 -17.73 10.71 8.69
CA ILE A 8 -17.02 9.79 9.58
C ILE A 8 -17.75 9.66 10.92
N ASP A 9 -18.22 10.78 11.49
CA ASP A 9 -18.96 10.77 12.75
C ASP A 9 -20.31 10.05 12.63
N ASP A 10 -21.05 10.29 11.55
CA ASP A 10 -22.29 9.55 11.26
C ASP A 10 -22.03 8.05 11.08
N ALA A 11 -20.98 7.70 10.33
CA ALA A 11 -20.59 6.31 10.07
C ALA A 11 -20.20 5.57 11.37
N VAL A 12 -19.51 6.24 12.28
CA VAL A 12 -19.16 5.70 13.61
C VAL A 12 -20.41 5.41 14.43
N ASN A 13 -21.40 6.31 14.38
CA ASN A 13 -22.64 6.22 15.14
C ASN A 13 -23.75 5.40 14.44
N SER A 14 -23.49 4.87 13.24
CA SER A 14 -24.48 4.15 12.42
C SER A 14 -25.04 2.86 13.03
N GLY A 15 -24.40 2.32 14.07
CA GLY A 15 -24.76 1.02 14.67
C GLY A 15 -24.40 -0.21 13.82
N LEU A 16 -23.91 0.01 12.59
CA LEU A 16 -23.49 -1.05 11.67
C LEU A 16 -22.03 -1.40 11.94
N ILE A 17 -21.77 -2.52 12.62
CA ILE A 17 -20.43 -2.91 13.13
C ILE A 17 -19.33 -2.80 12.07
N ALA A 18 -19.58 -3.25 10.83
CA ALA A 18 -18.61 -3.17 9.74
C ALA A 18 -18.25 -1.72 9.39
N ILE A 19 -19.25 -0.85 9.29
CA ILE A 19 -19.09 0.58 8.98
C ILE A 19 -18.45 1.31 10.16
N THR A 20 -18.90 1.06 11.39
CA THR A 20 -18.30 1.65 12.59
C THR A 20 -16.83 1.29 12.71
N ARG A 21 -16.45 0.02 12.46
CA ARG A 21 -15.03 -0.39 12.48
C ARG A 21 -14.24 0.31 11.38
N PHE A 22 -14.76 0.34 10.15
CA PHE A 22 -14.13 1.04 9.04
C PHE A 22 -13.91 2.52 9.35
N ALA A 23 -14.95 3.22 9.80
CA ALA A 23 -14.90 4.65 10.08
C ALA A 23 -13.95 5.01 11.24
N ARG A 24 -13.81 4.13 12.24
CA ARG A 24 -12.81 4.31 13.31
C ARG A 24 -11.38 4.26 12.79
N VAL A 25 -11.07 3.33 11.89
CA VAL A 25 -9.74 3.25 11.24
C VAL A 25 -9.54 4.42 10.30
N LEU A 26 -10.55 4.76 9.49
CA LEU A 26 -10.48 5.93 8.62
C LEU A 26 -10.21 7.22 9.40
N ARG A 27 -10.80 7.37 10.59
CA ARG A 27 -10.58 8.53 11.45
C ARG A 27 -9.16 8.60 12.01
N SER A 28 -8.52 7.46 12.33
CA SER A 28 -7.11 7.48 12.75
C SER A 28 -6.17 7.89 11.61
N ASP A 29 -6.59 7.65 10.37
CA ASP A 29 -5.77 7.84 9.17
C ASP A 29 -6.21 9.07 8.34
N VAL A 30 -7.04 9.96 8.90
CA VAL A 30 -7.69 11.05 8.15
C VAL A 30 -6.68 11.97 7.46
N ASP A 31 -5.55 12.25 8.11
CA ASP A 31 -4.49 13.09 7.54
C ASP A 31 -3.83 12.40 6.34
N ALA A 32 -3.64 11.08 6.39
CA ALA A 32 -3.11 10.31 5.27
C ALA A 32 -4.09 10.32 4.08
N VAL A 33 -5.40 10.23 4.34
CA VAL A 33 -6.43 10.30 3.29
C VAL A 33 -6.49 11.69 2.66
N ARG A 34 -6.44 12.76 3.46
CA ARG A 34 -6.37 14.14 2.94
C ARG A 34 -5.13 14.32 2.06
N ASN A 35 -3.97 13.91 2.55
CA ASN A 35 -2.71 13.98 1.80
C ASN A 35 -2.76 13.18 0.49
N ALA A 36 -3.43 12.02 0.47
CA ALA A 36 -3.58 11.22 -0.74
C ALA A 36 -4.43 11.89 -1.84
N ILE A 37 -5.31 12.84 -1.47
CA ILE A 37 -6.14 13.60 -2.41
C ILE A 37 -5.45 14.91 -2.81
N GLU A 38 -4.82 15.59 -1.85
CA GLU A 38 -4.22 16.91 -2.05
C GLU A 38 -2.86 16.85 -2.76
N LEU A 39 -2.08 15.80 -2.49
CA LEU A 39 -0.74 15.68 -3.04
C LEU A 39 -0.76 14.93 -4.39
N PRO A 40 0.16 15.26 -5.32
CA PRO A 40 0.25 14.57 -6.61
C PRO A 40 0.91 13.18 -6.51
N TRP A 41 1.26 12.73 -5.30
CA TRP A 41 1.99 11.48 -5.10
C TRP A 41 1.03 10.29 -5.02
N SER A 42 1.34 9.23 -5.76
CA SER A 42 0.60 7.98 -5.71
C SER A 42 1.37 6.90 -4.94
N ASN A 43 0.68 6.18 -4.06
CA ASN A 43 1.19 4.96 -3.43
C ASN A 43 1.30 3.78 -4.41
N GLY A 44 0.85 3.93 -5.66
CA GLY A 44 0.80 2.85 -6.65
C GLY A 44 2.15 2.18 -6.93
N GLN A 45 3.26 2.93 -6.90
CA GLN A 45 4.58 2.30 -7.08
C GLN A 45 4.94 1.39 -5.90
N ALA A 46 4.70 1.84 -4.67
CA ALA A 46 4.94 1.03 -3.48
C ALA A 46 4.03 -0.20 -3.44
N GLU A 47 2.74 -0.02 -3.72
CA GLU A 47 1.76 -1.10 -3.82
C GLU A 47 2.10 -2.10 -4.92
N GLY A 48 2.58 -1.62 -6.07
CA GLY A 48 3.05 -2.46 -7.17
C GLY A 48 4.22 -3.36 -6.77
N GLN A 49 5.22 -2.82 -6.07
CA GLN A 49 6.33 -3.62 -5.56
C GLN A 49 5.87 -4.62 -4.48
N ILE A 50 4.97 -4.21 -3.57
CA ILE A 50 4.39 -5.10 -2.56
C ILE A 50 3.60 -6.23 -3.22
N ASN A 51 2.78 -5.92 -4.24
CA ASN A 51 2.01 -6.91 -4.97
C ASN A 51 2.93 -7.91 -5.66
N ARG A 52 3.97 -7.43 -6.35
CA ARG A 52 4.99 -8.30 -6.98
C ARG A 52 5.69 -9.19 -5.96
N LEU A 53 6.04 -8.68 -4.79
CA LEU A 53 6.60 -9.47 -3.69
C LEU A 53 5.60 -10.55 -3.20
N LYS A 54 4.33 -10.17 -3.02
CA LYS A 54 3.24 -11.07 -2.65
C LYS A 54 2.95 -12.13 -3.72
N THR A 55 3.33 -11.91 -4.98
CA THR A 55 3.28 -12.94 -6.03
C THR A 55 4.50 -13.88 -5.97
N ILE A 56 5.71 -13.33 -5.82
CA ILE A 56 6.95 -14.12 -5.83
C ILE A 56 7.02 -15.07 -4.64
N LYS A 57 6.69 -14.61 -3.42
CA LYS A 57 6.87 -15.39 -2.20
C LYS A 57 6.05 -16.70 -2.17
N PRO A 58 4.74 -16.71 -2.53
CA PRO A 58 3.96 -17.95 -2.66
C PRO A 58 4.44 -18.86 -3.80
N ALA A 59 4.90 -18.31 -4.93
CA ALA A 59 5.48 -19.11 -6.01
C ALA A 59 6.74 -19.88 -5.59
N MET A 60 7.34 -19.51 -4.46
CA MET A 60 8.49 -20.17 -3.85
C MET A 60 8.12 -20.95 -2.58
N TYR A 61 6.82 -21.25 -2.40
CA TYR A 61 6.29 -22.00 -1.26
C TYR A 61 6.67 -21.41 0.10
N GLY A 62 6.88 -20.08 0.16
CA GLY A 62 7.31 -19.39 1.39
C GLY A 62 8.73 -19.71 1.86
N ARG A 63 9.53 -20.46 1.09
CA ARG A 63 10.89 -20.89 1.46
C ARG A 63 11.99 -19.91 1.04
N ALA A 64 11.63 -18.81 0.37
CA ALA A 64 12.60 -17.81 -0.06
C ALA A 64 13.00 -16.87 1.09
N GLY A 65 14.30 -16.85 1.42
CA GLY A 65 14.90 -15.87 2.32
C GLY A 65 15.01 -14.46 1.69
N SER A 66 15.44 -13.49 2.49
CA SER A 66 15.57 -12.08 2.09
C SER A 66 16.46 -11.86 0.87
N GLU A 67 17.59 -12.55 0.80
CA GLU A 67 18.58 -12.43 -0.27
C GLU A 67 18.01 -12.94 -1.59
N LEU A 68 17.29 -14.07 -1.54
CA LEU A 68 16.67 -14.68 -2.71
C LEU A 68 15.48 -13.85 -3.23
N LEU A 69 14.65 -13.31 -2.33
CA LEU A 69 13.59 -12.38 -2.70
C LEU A 69 14.18 -11.11 -3.34
N ARG A 70 15.24 -10.54 -2.75
CA ARG A 70 15.96 -9.40 -3.30
C ARG A 70 16.50 -9.69 -4.71
N ALA A 71 17.16 -10.83 -4.91
CA ALA A 71 17.71 -11.23 -6.20
C ALA A 71 16.64 -11.37 -7.29
N ARG A 72 15.43 -11.80 -6.93
CA ARG A 72 14.29 -11.86 -7.86
C ARG A 72 13.60 -10.52 -8.06
N MET A 73 13.64 -9.65 -7.05
CA MET A 73 12.97 -8.36 -7.12
C MET A 73 13.77 -7.31 -7.87
N LEU A 74 15.09 -7.29 -7.71
CA LEU A 74 15.93 -6.29 -8.35
C LEU A 74 16.21 -6.66 -9.81
N PRO A 75 16.35 -5.66 -10.70
CA PRO A 75 16.90 -5.89 -12.03
C PRO A 75 18.27 -6.57 -11.91
N LEU A 76 18.55 -7.51 -12.79
CA LEU A 76 19.91 -8.03 -12.93
C LEU A 76 20.81 -6.85 -13.33
N ASN A 77 21.83 -6.58 -12.52
CA ASN A 77 22.86 -5.61 -12.88
C ASN A 77 23.59 -6.17 -14.10
N ARG A 78 23.17 -5.79 -15.31
CA ARG A 78 23.91 -6.08 -16.52
C ARG A 78 25.05 -5.06 -16.54
N PRO A 79 26.33 -5.47 -16.47
CA PRO A 79 27.40 -4.52 -16.74
C PRO A 79 27.16 -3.96 -18.13
N ASP A 80 27.03 -2.63 -18.21
CA ASP A 80 26.77 -1.93 -19.45
C ASP A 80 27.73 -2.43 -20.52
N HIS A 81 27.18 -2.80 -21.69
CA HIS A 81 27.98 -3.12 -22.86
C HIS A 81 28.74 -1.86 -23.26
N HIS A 82 29.98 -1.71 -22.80
CA HIS A 82 30.89 -0.74 -23.37
C HIS A 82 31.14 -1.12 -24.82
N THR A 83 30.53 -0.32 -25.69
CA THR A 83 30.84 -0.26 -27.12
C THR A 83 32.25 0.28 -27.29
N LYS A 84 33.15 -0.51 -27.88
CA LYS A 84 34.07 -0.16 -28.97
C LYS A 84 34.78 -1.41 -29.47
#